data_AF-A0A7U7HCF2-F1
#
_entry.id   AF-A0A7U7HCF2-F1
#
_cell.length_a   1.000
_cell.length_b   1.000
_cell.length_c   1.000
_cell.angle_alpha   90.00
_cell.angle_beta   90.00
_cell.angle_gamma   90.00
#
_symmetry.space_group_name_H-M   'P 1'
#
loop_
_entity.id
_entity.type
_entity.pdbx_description
1 polymer ?
#
loop_
_entity_poly.entity_id
_entity_poly.type
_entity_poly.pdbx_seq_one_letter_code
_entity_poly.pdbx_strand_id
1 'polypeptide(L)'
;MDQETTNYIINYFSELMTKHEKLALKHQISSFKSNENPKFRKIMIEKNWISSDPKITNLLENGYEVFKQNIITRIMTETPEKVFFNNCPKCNKLARTPYAKQCRYCGNSWHHLIVAQFKLNDTIQITGRPFFLLGQITEGEINEGQRIDLRPLGLNKKPVINSIEFALKRKDGKAWEDIALATNELTEEDKEYLKNIMPTRNPVDIMIE
;
A
#
# COMPACT_ATOMS: atom_id res chain seq x y z
N MET A 1 -16.50 -6.75 12.18
CA MET A 1 -15.18 -7.15 11.64
C MET A 1 -14.37 -7.73 12.80
N ASP A 2 -13.57 -8.77 12.59
CA ASP A 2 -12.77 -9.35 13.67
C ASP A 2 -11.53 -8.49 14.02
N GLN A 3 -10.87 -8.84 15.13
CA GLN A 3 -9.73 -8.07 15.65
C GLN A 3 -8.47 -8.17 14.78
N GLU A 4 -8.26 -9.29 14.08
CA GLU A 4 -7.10 -9.45 13.20
C GLU A 4 -7.23 -8.51 12.01
N THR A 5 -8.39 -8.50 11.36
CA THR A 5 -8.69 -7.61 10.23
C THR A 5 -8.63 -6.13 10.65
N THR A 6 -9.15 -5.83 11.85
CA THR A 6 -9.08 -4.49 12.46
C THR A 6 -7.64 -3.99 12.58
N ASN A 7 -6.77 -4.81 13.17
CA ASN A 7 -5.36 -4.46 13.35
C ASN A 7 -4.63 -4.38 12.01
N TYR A 8 -4.99 -5.22 11.04
CA TYR A 8 -4.40 -5.19 9.70
C TYR A 8 -4.65 -3.84 9.02
N ILE A 9 -5.89 -3.36 9.01
CA ILE A 9 -6.24 -2.07 8.40
C ILE A 9 -5.49 -0.93 9.08
N ILE A 10 -5.53 -0.85 10.41
CA ILE A 10 -4.88 0.23 11.17
C ILE A 10 -3.37 0.27 10.94
N ASN A 11 -2.73 -0.91 10.91
CA ASN A 11 -1.27 -0.99 10.79
C ASN A 11 -0.77 -0.71 9.37
N TYR A 12 -1.52 -1.13 8.35
CA TYR A 12 -1.02 -1.16 6.97
C TYR A 12 -1.69 -0.15 6.04
N PHE A 13 -2.85 0.38 6.40
CA PHE A 13 -3.57 1.41 5.64
C PHE A 13 -3.68 2.70 6.43
N SER A 14 -2.66 2.96 7.26
CA SER A 14 -2.62 4.14 8.10
C SER A 14 -2.68 5.43 7.29
N GLU A 15 -2.24 5.44 6.01
CA GLU A 15 -2.37 6.62 5.16
C GLU A 15 -3.82 7.09 5.00
N LEU A 16 -4.80 6.18 5.02
CA LEU A 16 -6.24 6.47 4.90
C LEU A 16 -6.85 7.08 6.17
N MET A 17 -6.10 7.11 7.27
CA MET A 17 -6.52 7.76 8.50
C MET A 17 -6.37 9.29 8.40
N THR A 18 -7.32 10.00 9.01
CA THR A 18 -7.25 11.45 9.15
C THR A 18 -6.07 11.86 10.03
N LYS A 19 -5.65 13.13 9.94
CA LYS A 19 -4.58 13.66 10.80
C LYS A 19 -4.90 13.50 12.29
N HIS A 20 -6.16 13.74 12.70
CA HIS A 20 -6.58 13.59 14.09
C HIS A 20 -6.59 12.12 14.53
N GLU A 21 -7.06 11.21 13.69
CA GLU A 21 -7.02 9.77 14.00
C GLU A 21 -5.59 9.27 14.18
N LYS A 22 -4.65 9.67 13.30
CA LYS A 22 -3.22 9.33 13.42
C LYS A 22 -2.65 9.84 14.75
N LEU A 23 -2.99 11.07 15.13
CA LEU A 23 -2.55 11.68 16.38
C LEU A 23 -3.17 11.01 17.61
N ALA A 24 -4.45 10.63 17.57
CA ALA A 24 -5.12 9.90 18.64
C ALA A 24 -4.54 8.51 18.84
N LEU A 25 -4.27 7.77 17.76
CA LEU A 25 -3.57 6.48 17.82
C LEU A 25 -2.19 6.63 18.46
N LYS A 26 -1.43 7.65 18.04
CA LYS A 26 -0.11 7.95 18.59
C LYS A 26 -0.18 8.33 20.08
N HIS A 27 -1.14 9.17 20.45
CA HIS A 27 -1.44 9.54 21.84
C HIS A 27 -1.66 8.29 22.68
N GLN A 28 -2.56 7.40 22.26
CA GLN A 28 -2.89 6.21 23.03
C GLN A 28 -1.67 5.29 23.23
N ILE A 29 -0.93 5.00 22.15
CA ILE A 29 0.25 4.14 22.20
C ILE A 29 1.33 4.74 23.11
N SER A 30 1.58 6.05 22.99
CA SER A 30 2.56 6.76 23.80
C SER A 30 2.16 6.85 25.26
N SER A 31 0.88 7.12 25.55
CA SER A 31 0.35 7.13 26.91
C SER A 31 0.48 5.77 27.56
N PHE A 32 0.15 4.69 26.85
CA PHE A 32 0.30 3.32 27.35
C PHE A 32 1.77 2.97 27.62
N LYS A 33 2.68 3.21 26.66
CA LYS A 33 4.12 2.88 26.78
C LYS A 33 4.86 3.68 27.84
N SER A 34 4.35 4.83 28.25
CA SER A 34 5.01 5.72 29.22
C SER A 34 4.34 5.77 30.58
N ASN A 35 3.27 4.99 30.78
CA ASN A 35 2.46 5.03 32.00
C ASN A 35 3.29 4.85 33.28
N GLU A 36 4.28 3.95 33.25
CA GLU A 36 5.10 3.61 34.42
C GLU A 36 6.43 4.39 34.50
N ASN A 37 6.75 5.22 33.49
CA ASN A 37 8.02 5.94 33.43
C ASN A 37 7.80 7.45 33.23
N PRO A 38 7.76 8.24 34.32
CA PRO A 38 7.51 9.68 34.26
C PRO A 38 8.52 10.46 33.41
N LYS A 39 9.80 10.06 33.41
CA LYS A 39 10.83 10.70 32.57
C LYS A 39 10.55 10.47 31.09
N PHE A 40 10.22 9.23 30.73
CA PHE A 40 9.85 8.86 29.37
C PHE A 40 8.55 9.53 28.92
N ARG A 41 7.57 9.65 29.82
CA ARG A 41 6.31 10.37 29.58
C ARG A 41 6.56 11.84 29.26
N LYS A 42 7.43 12.52 30.03
CA LYS A 42 7.79 13.92 29.78
C LYS A 42 8.36 14.11 28.37
N ILE A 43 9.29 13.25 27.96
CA ILE A 43 9.87 13.27 26.60
C ILE A 43 8.79 13.08 25.53
N MET A 44 7.81 12.20 25.74
CA MET A 44 6.72 11.98 24.78
C MET A 44 5.76 13.18 24.68
N ILE A 45 5.52 13.88 25.78
CA ILE A 45 4.75 15.14 25.79
C ILE A 45 5.52 16.22 25.03
N GLU A 46 6.81 16.41 25.32
CA GLU A 46 7.68 17.39 24.63
C GLU A 46 7.77 17.14 23.12
N LYS A 47 7.75 15.87 22.69
CA LYS A 47 7.70 15.49 21.27
C LYS A 47 6.30 15.58 20.64
N ASN A 48 5.31 16.04 21.39
CA ASN A 48 3.91 16.13 20.98
C ASN A 48 3.31 14.78 20.55
N TRP A 49 3.76 13.69 21.16
CA TRP A 49 3.22 12.35 20.93
C TRP A 49 2.06 12.05 21.87
N ILE A 50 2.05 12.67 23.05
CA ILE A 50 0.91 12.70 23.97
C ILE A 50 0.30 14.09 23.85
N SER A 51 -0.77 14.20 23.06
CA SER A 51 -1.47 15.46 22.84
C SER A 51 -2.42 15.81 24.01
N SER A 52 -2.53 17.09 24.33
CA SER A 52 -3.54 17.68 25.22
C SER A 52 -4.74 18.27 24.46
N ASP A 53 -4.79 18.11 23.13
CA ASP A 53 -5.87 18.65 22.30
C ASP A 53 -7.21 17.94 22.64
N PRO A 54 -8.27 18.70 23.01
CA PRO A 54 -9.59 18.17 23.28
C PRO A 54 -10.15 17.34 22.12
N LYS A 55 -9.85 17.68 20.86
CA LYS A 55 -10.30 16.91 19.70
C LYS A 55 -9.71 15.50 19.67
N ILE A 56 -8.47 15.35 20.12
CA ILE A 56 -7.77 14.07 20.16
C ILE A 56 -8.27 13.20 21.31
N THR A 57 -8.51 13.82 22.47
CA THR A 57 -9.03 13.09 23.64
C THR A 57 -10.49 12.69 23.45
N ASN A 58 -11.32 13.51 22.80
CA ASN A 58 -12.71 13.18 22.47
C ASN A 58 -12.81 11.93 21.57
N LEU A 59 -11.91 11.78 20.58
CA LEU A 59 -11.87 10.56 19.74
C LEU A 59 -11.67 9.26 20.56
N LEU A 60 -11.11 9.35 21.76
CA LEU A 60 -10.81 8.22 22.65
C LEU A 60 -11.80 8.10 23.82
N GLU A 61 -12.81 8.97 23.93
CA GLU A 61 -13.71 9.07 25.09
C GLU A 61 -14.46 7.76 25.38
N ASN A 62 -14.85 7.05 24.32
CA ASN A 62 -15.58 5.79 24.38
C ASN A 62 -14.65 4.56 24.45
N GLY A 63 -13.35 4.79 24.67
CA GLY A 63 -12.33 3.76 24.77
C GLY A 63 -11.66 3.40 23.44
N TYR A 64 -10.50 2.76 23.56
CA TYR A 64 -9.60 2.50 22.43
C TYR A 64 -10.17 1.54 21.38
N GLU A 65 -10.90 0.49 21.82
CA GLU A 65 -11.48 -0.47 20.89
C GLU A 65 -12.60 0.17 20.06
N VAL A 66 -13.45 1.00 20.67
CA VAL A 66 -14.49 1.76 19.96
C VAL A 66 -13.86 2.74 18.98
N PHE A 67 -12.82 3.46 19.39
CA PHE A 67 -12.05 4.33 18.49
C PHE A 67 -11.53 3.60 17.24
N LYS A 68 -10.94 2.41 17.41
CA LYS A 68 -10.47 1.59 16.28
C LYS A 68 -11.61 1.19 15.35
N GLN A 69 -12.75 0.75 15.91
CA GLN A 69 -13.92 0.37 15.10
C GLN A 69 -14.49 1.58 14.33
N ASN A 70 -14.48 2.77 14.91
CA ASN A 70 -14.92 3.99 14.23
C ASN A 70 -14.04 4.33 13.03
N ILE A 71 -12.71 4.25 13.18
CA ILE A 71 -11.75 4.46 12.08
C ILE A 71 -12.05 3.48 10.93
N ILE A 72 -12.19 2.19 11.25
CA ILE A 72 -12.39 1.16 10.23
C ILE A 72 -13.74 1.32 9.55
N THR A 73 -14.80 1.57 10.31
CA THR A 73 -16.13 1.82 9.77
C THR A 73 -16.09 2.97 8.78
N ARG A 74 -15.40 4.08 9.13
CA ARG A 74 -15.20 5.21 8.23
C ARG A 74 -14.43 4.81 6.98
N ILE A 75 -13.23 4.22 7.11
CA ILE A 75 -12.38 3.83 5.97
C ILE A 75 -13.13 2.90 5.01
N MET A 76 -13.85 1.90 5.54
CA MET A 76 -14.60 0.94 4.73
C MET A 76 -15.89 1.53 4.14
N THR A 77 -16.39 2.65 4.65
CA THR A 77 -17.56 3.35 4.10
C THR A 77 -17.14 4.36 3.03
N GLU A 78 -16.08 5.13 3.29
CA GLU A 78 -15.65 6.24 2.44
C GLU A 78 -14.70 5.82 1.33
N THR A 79 -13.80 4.85 1.58
CA THR A 79 -12.75 4.44 0.64
C THR A 79 -12.47 2.92 0.69
N PRO A 80 -13.50 2.05 0.57
CA PRO A 80 -13.29 0.60 0.61
C PRO A 80 -12.38 0.08 -0.49
N GLU A 81 -12.38 0.72 -1.66
CA GLU A 81 -11.59 0.36 -2.83
C GLU A 81 -10.08 0.46 -2.61
N LYS A 82 -9.62 1.28 -1.66
CA LYS A 82 -8.19 1.44 -1.32
C LYS A 82 -7.68 0.37 -0.38
N VAL A 83 -8.57 -0.36 0.30
CA VAL A 83 -8.20 -1.42 1.24
C VAL A 83 -8.15 -2.75 0.51
N PHE A 84 -7.05 -3.48 0.68
CA PHE A 84 -6.89 -4.82 0.13
C PHE A 84 -6.45 -5.81 1.18
N PHE A 85 -6.87 -7.06 1.02
CA PHE A 85 -6.51 -8.15 1.93
C PHE A 85 -5.63 -9.14 1.21
N ASN A 86 -4.40 -9.32 1.72
CA ASN A 86 -3.52 -10.36 1.25
C ASN A 86 -3.91 -11.69 1.89
N ASN A 87 -4.83 -12.42 1.27
CA ASN A 87 -5.27 -13.72 1.76
C ASN A 87 -4.43 -14.86 1.17
N CYS A 88 -4.21 -15.91 1.95
CA CYS A 88 -3.49 -17.09 1.48
C CYS A 88 -4.28 -17.79 0.36
N PRO A 89 -3.67 -18.08 -0.80
CA PRO A 89 -4.37 -18.74 -1.90
C PRO A 89 -4.81 -20.18 -1.57
N LYS A 90 -4.19 -20.82 -0.56
CA LYS A 90 -4.51 -22.19 -0.15
C LYS A 90 -5.61 -22.29 0.91
N CYS A 91 -5.59 -21.41 1.92
CA CYS A 91 -6.51 -21.51 3.07
C CYS A 91 -7.39 -20.28 3.28
N ASN A 92 -7.25 -19.27 2.42
CA ASN A 92 -7.98 -18.01 2.42
C ASN A 92 -7.89 -17.17 3.71
N LYS A 93 -7.00 -17.52 4.64
CA LYS A 93 -6.74 -16.72 5.85
C LYS A 93 -5.89 -15.49 5.53
N LEU A 94 -6.16 -14.40 6.24
CA LEU A 94 -5.42 -13.14 6.13
C LEU A 94 -3.94 -13.36 6.47
N ALA A 95 -3.06 -12.96 5.57
CA ALA A 95 -1.63 -13.02 5.78
C ALA A 95 -1.18 -11.91 6.75
N ARG A 96 0.01 -12.10 7.36
CA ARG A 96 0.52 -11.21 8.40
C ARG A 96 0.65 -9.76 7.94
N THR A 97 1.03 -9.56 6.67
CA THR A 97 1.26 -8.24 6.06
C THR A 97 0.73 -8.22 4.62
N PRO A 98 0.49 -7.04 4.04
CA PRO A 98 0.18 -6.88 2.62
C PRO A 98 1.20 -7.53 1.67
N TYR A 99 2.46 -7.59 2.10
CA TYR A 99 3.61 -8.03 1.30
C TYR A 99 4.00 -9.50 1.55
N ALA A 100 3.29 -10.19 2.46
CA ALA A 100 3.63 -11.55 2.83
C ALA A 100 3.45 -12.50 1.64
N LYS A 101 4.42 -13.40 1.44
CA LYS A 101 4.45 -14.42 0.38
C LYS A 101 4.37 -15.85 0.94
N GLN A 102 4.13 -15.96 2.24
CA GLN A 102 4.00 -17.21 2.96
C GLN A 102 2.90 -17.10 4.03
N CYS A 103 2.09 -18.15 4.15
CA CYS A 103 1.01 -18.21 5.12
C CYS A 103 1.53 -18.60 6.50
N ARG A 104 1.23 -17.78 7.52
CA ARG A 104 1.52 -18.11 8.92
C ARG A 104 0.66 -19.24 9.50
N TYR A 105 -0.45 -19.58 8.84
CA TYR A 105 -1.42 -20.55 9.32
C TYR A 105 -1.22 -21.95 8.75
N CYS A 106 -1.04 -22.07 7.43
CA CYS A 106 -0.88 -23.37 6.76
C CYS A 106 0.52 -23.59 6.16
N GLY A 107 1.44 -22.64 6.33
CA GLY A 107 2.82 -22.72 5.82
C GLY A 107 2.97 -22.55 4.30
N ASN A 108 1.88 -22.51 3.54
CA ASN A 108 1.90 -22.39 2.08
C ASN A 108 2.71 -21.16 1.64
N SER A 109 3.65 -21.37 0.73
CA SER A 109 4.46 -20.32 0.11
C SER A 109 4.01 -20.13 -1.34
N TRP A 110 3.81 -18.88 -1.74
CA TRP A 110 3.47 -18.50 -3.11
C TRP A 110 4.51 -17.59 -3.74
N HIS A 111 5.76 -17.65 -3.24
CA HIS A 111 6.90 -16.98 -3.88
C HIS A 111 7.07 -17.41 -5.34
N HIS A 112 6.74 -18.66 -5.67
CA HIS A 112 6.80 -19.20 -7.03
C HIS A 112 5.81 -18.54 -8.00
N LEU A 113 4.78 -17.82 -7.51
CA LEU A 113 3.88 -17.06 -8.37
C LEU A 113 4.50 -15.75 -8.84
N ILE A 114 5.63 -15.33 -8.25
CA ILE A 114 6.33 -14.09 -8.58
C ILE A 114 7.45 -14.45 -9.52
N VAL A 115 7.36 -13.91 -10.73
CA VAL A 115 8.22 -14.29 -11.86
C VAL A 115 9.20 -13.19 -12.24
N ALA A 116 8.92 -11.95 -11.83
CA ALA A 116 9.82 -10.82 -12.00
C ALA A 116 9.57 -9.72 -10.96
N GLN A 117 10.53 -8.81 -10.85
CA GLN A 117 10.39 -7.52 -10.16
C GLN A 117 10.63 -6.39 -11.16
N PHE A 118 9.74 -5.40 -11.15
CA PHE A 118 9.76 -4.29 -12.09
C PHE A 118 9.81 -2.95 -11.35
N LYS A 119 10.84 -2.15 -11.62
CA LYS A 119 10.95 -0.80 -11.04
C LYS A 119 10.28 0.21 -11.95
N LEU A 120 9.19 0.82 -11.46
CA LEU A 120 8.44 1.84 -12.18
C LEU A 120 9.14 3.20 -12.08
N ASN A 121 9.46 3.75 -13.23
CA ASN A 121 10.11 5.05 -13.37
C ASN A 121 9.11 6.14 -13.75
N ASP A 122 8.07 5.79 -14.53
CA ASP A 122 7.18 6.78 -15.13
C ASP A 122 5.89 6.12 -15.66
N THR A 123 4.95 6.93 -16.13
CA THR A 123 3.76 6.45 -16.84
C THR A 123 3.46 7.32 -18.05
N ILE A 124 2.84 6.74 -19.09
CA ILE A 124 2.45 7.50 -20.27
C ILE A 124 1.16 6.97 -20.86
N GLN A 125 0.35 7.88 -21.40
CA GLN A 125 -0.80 7.54 -22.24
C GLN A 125 -0.72 8.38 -23.50
N ILE A 126 -0.69 7.69 -24.64
CA ILE A 126 -0.70 8.33 -25.97
C ILE A 126 -2.11 8.20 -26.51
N THR A 127 -2.65 9.25 -27.15
CA THR A 127 -3.98 9.21 -27.76
C THR A 127 -4.12 8.01 -28.69
N GLY A 128 -5.18 7.22 -28.49
CA GLY A 128 -5.44 6.00 -29.27
C GLY A 128 -4.56 4.79 -28.88
N ARG A 129 -3.74 4.89 -27.83
CA ARG A 129 -2.94 3.78 -27.29
C ARG A 129 -3.32 3.47 -25.84
N PRO A 130 -2.99 2.27 -25.35
CA PRO A 130 -3.15 1.92 -23.94
C PRO A 130 -2.38 2.85 -22.98
N PHE A 131 -2.67 2.71 -21.70
CA PHE A 131 -1.86 3.30 -20.64
C PHE A 131 -0.63 2.41 -20.39
N PHE A 132 0.56 3.01 -20.36
CA PHE A 132 1.82 2.31 -20.17
C PHE A 132 2.47 2.67 -18.85
N LEU A 133 2.96 1.63 -18.18
CA LEU A 133 3.84 1.70 -17.02
C LEU A 133 5.28 1.54 -17.51
N LEU A 134 6.10 2.57 -17.34
CA LEU A 134 7.48 2.61 -17.85
C LEU A 134 8.45 2.28 -16.74
N GLY A 135 9.46 1.45 -17.03
CA GLY A 135 10.39 1.02 -16.02
C GLY A 135 11.46 0.06 -16.48
N GLN A 136 12.07 -0.62 -15.52
CA GLN A 136 13.16 -1.58 -15.74
C GLN A 136 12.90 -2.86 -14.96
N ILE A 137 13.22 -3.99 -15.58
CA ILE A 137 13.27 -5.28 -14.89
C ILE A 137 14.46 -5.26 -13.95
N THR A 138 14.23 -5.51 -12.66
CA THR A 138 15.31 -5.66 -11.68
C THR A 138 15.65 -7.12 -11.39
N GLU A 139 14.70 -8.02 -11.64
CA GLU A 139 14.85 -9.47 -11.46
C GLU A 139 13.82 -10.21 -12.33
N GLY A 140 14.18 -11.39 -12.86
CA GLY A 140 13.26 -12.29 -13.54
C GLY A 140 12.92 -11.92 -14.99
N GLU A 141 11.85 -12.52 -15.51
CA GLU A 141 11.38 -12.35 -16.90
C GLU A 141 9.91 -11.96 -16.94
N ILE A 142 9.57 -10.98 -17.77
CA ILE A 142 8.21 -10.47 -17.95
C ILE A 142 7.66 -10.91 -19.29
N ASN A 143 6.42 -11.41 -19.29
CA ASN A 143 5.68 -11.83 -20.47
C ASN A 143 4.26 -11.24 -20.47
N GLU A 144 3.67 -11.13 -21.65
CA GLU A 144 2.25 -10.77 -21.80
C GLU A 144 1.35 -11.79 -21.09
N GLY A 145 0.20 -11.32 -20.58
CA GLY A 145 -0.72 -12.13 -19.78
C GLY A 145 -0.38 -12.22 -18.29
N GLN A 146 0.86 -11.92 -17.89
CA GLN A 146 1.23 -11.78 -16.47
C GLN A 146 0.57 -10.55 -15.85
N ARG A 147 0.53 -10.47 -14.53
CA ARG A 147 -0.14 -9.40 -13.78
C ARG A 147 0.87 -8.56 -12.98
N ILE A 148 0.65 -7.25 -12.92
CA ILE A 148 1.49 -6.31 -12.17
C ILE A 148 0.84 -6.07 -10.80
N ASP A 149 1.50 -6.40 -9.69
CA ASP A 149 0.95 -6.12 -8.36
C ASP A 149 1.15 -4.65 -7.97
N LEU A 150 0.11 -3.83 -8.14
CA LEU A 150 0.14 -2.40 -7.80
C LEU A 150 -0.30 -2.11 -6.36
N ARG A 151 -0.69 -3.14 -5.60
CA ARG A 151 -1.14 -3.00 -4.20
C ARG A 151 -0.07 -2.41 -3.28
N PRO A 152 1.23 -2.77 -3.41
CA PRO A 152 2.33 -2.09 -2.74
C PRO A 152 2.38 -0.57 -2.92
N LEU A 153 1.79 -0.06 -4.00
CA LEU A 153 1.76 1.35 -4.32
C LEU A 153 0.49 2.04 -3.82
N GLY A 154 -0.35 1.37 -3.06
CA GLY A 154 -1.63 1.92 -2.58
C GLY A 154 -2.79 1.79 -3.55
N LEU A 155 -2.61 1.03 -4.65
CA LEU A 155 -3.66 0.77 -5.63
C LEU A 155 -4.11 -0.69 -5.55
N ASN A 156 -5.35 -0.95 -5.12
CA ASN A 156 -5.87 -2.31 -4.95
C ASN A 156 -6.17 -3.03 -6.28
N LYS A 157 -5.16 -3.21 -7.12
CA LYS A 157 -5.28 -3.80 -8.46
C LYS A 157 -4.06 -4.64 -8.81
N LYS A 158 -4.33 -5.67 -9.61
CA LYS A 158 -3.32 -6.50 -10.27
C LYS A 158 -3.56 -6.51 -11.78
N PRO A 159 -3.37 -5.39 -12.50
CA PRO A 159 -3.67 -5.32 -13.92
C PRO A 159 -2.88 -6.36 -14.74
N VAL A 160 -3.53 -6.94 -15.74
CA VAL A 160 -2.87 -7.77 -16.76
C VAL A 160 -1.97 -6.91 -17.66
N ILE A 161 -0.79 -7.44 -18.00
CA ILE A 161 0.11 -6.92 -19.03
C ILE A 161 -0.47 -7.32 -20.39
N ASN A 162 -1.04 -6.35 -21.10
CA ASN A 162 -1.67 -6.60 -22.39
C ASN A 162 -0.67 -6.58 -23.55
N SER A 163 0.39 -5.79 -23.45
CA SER A 163 1.50 -5.78 -24.40
C SER A 163 2.77 -5.24 -23.76
N ILE A 164 3.92 -5.59 -24.35
CA ILE A 164 5.23 -5.11 -23.93
C ILE A 164 5.87 -4.33 -25.09
N GLU A 165 6.25 -3.09 -24.81
CA GLU A 165 6.93 -2.21 -25.76
C GLU A 165 8.18 -1.60 -25.14
N PHE A 166 8.86 -0.76 -25.91
CA PHE A 166 10.06 -0.05 -25.49
C PHE A 166 9.90 1.45 -25.70
N ALA A 167 10.31 2.23 -24.71
CA ALA A 167 10.24 3.68 -24.73
C ALA A 167 11.66 4.26 -24.68
N LEU A 168 12.12 4.79 -25.81
CA LEU A 168 13.40 5.49 -25.89
C LEU A 168 13.29 6.85 -25.21
N LYS A 169 14.04 7.03 -24.13
CA LYS A 169 14.17 8.31 -23.42
C LYS A 169 15.52 8.94 -23.71
N ARG A 170 15.53 10.27 -23.81
CA ARG A 170 16.74 11.08 -23.98
C ARG A 170 16.76 12.19 -22.93
N LYS A 171 17.87 12.28 -22.19
CA LYS A 171 18.11 13.38 -21.24
C LYS A 171 19.60 13.69 -21.22
N ASP A 172 19.95 14.97 -21.34
CA ASP A 172 21.33 15.47 -21.30
C ASP A 172 22.29 14.72 -22.25
N GLY A 173 21.81 14.42 -23.47
CA GLY A 173 22.57 13.70 -24.49
C GLY A 173 22.72 12.19 -24.26
N LYS A 174 22.24 11.65 -23.12
CA LYS A 174 22.19 10.21 -22.86
C LYS A 174 20.84 9.65 -23.27
N ALA A 175 20.87 8.56 -24.03
CA ALA A 175 19.70 7.78 -24.38
C ALA A 175 19.66 6.50 -23.54
N TRP A 176 18.48 6.15 -23.05
CA TRP A 176 18.21 4.83 -22.47
C TRP A 176 16.81 4.39 -22.88
N GLU A 177 16.57 3.09 -22.76
CA GLU A 177 15.30 2.49 -23.10
C GLU A 177 14.63 1.97 -21.82
N ASP A 178 13.42 2.48 -21.55
CA ASP A 178 12.56 1.88 -20.54
C ASP A 178 11.69 0.82 -21.23
N ILE A 179 11.40 -0.26 -20.50
CA ILE A 179 10.34 -1.20 -20.87
C ILE A 179 9.00 -0.54 -20.57
N ALA A 180 8.04 -0.70 -21.49
CA ALA A 180 6.69 -0.17 -21.38
C ALA A 180 5.68 -1.31 -21.28
N LEU A 181 5.06 -1.46 -20.12
CA LEU A 181 4.03 -2.47 -19.86
C LEU A 181 2.64 -1.85 -20.05
N ALA A 182 1.91 -2.28 -21.07
CA ALA A 182 0.58 -1.78 -21.36
C ALA A 182 -0.48 -2.45 -20.49
N THR A 183 -1.47 -1.67 -20.03
CA THR A 183 -2.69 -2.24 -19.43
C THR A 183 -3.95 -1.41 -19.73
N ASN A 184 -5.07 -2.11 -19.85
CA ASN A 184 -6.40 -1.52 -20.03
C ASN A 184 -7.30 -1.65 -18.78
N GLU A 185 -6.80 -2.20 -17.68
CA GLU A 185 -7.60 -2.49 -16.46
C GLU A 185 -7.62 -1.33 -15.43
N LEU A 186 -7.04 -0.18 -15.81
CA LEU A 186 -6.93 1.01 -14.97
C LEU A 186 -7.97 2.07 -15.36
N THR A 187 -8.65 2.61 -14.37
CA THR A 187 -9.56 3.76 -14.48
C THR A 187 -8.77 5.06 -14.63
N GLU A 188 -9.43 6.17 -14.99
CA GLU A 188 -8.76 7.47 -15.06
C GLU A 188 -8.23 7.94 -13.70
N GLU A 189 -8.94 7.64 -12.60
CA GLU A 189 -8.46 7.95 -11.25
C GLU A 189 -7.18 7.17 -10.92
N ASP A 190 -7.11 5.88 -11.27
CA ASP A 190 -5.92 5.06 -11.06
C ASP A 190 -4.72 5.62 -11.84
N LYS A 191 -4.94 6.02 -13.09
CA LYS A 191 -3.90 6.57 -13.97
C LYS A 191 -3.36 7.88 -13.40
N GLU A 192 -4.25 8.76 -12.96
CA GLU A 192 -3.85 10.03 -12.35
C GLU A 192 -3.13 9.83 -11.02
N TYR A 193 -3.59 8.89 -10.20
CA TYR A 193 -2.90 8.50 -8.98
C TYR A 193 -1.47 8.04 -9.26
N LEU A 194 -1.29 7.13 -10.23
CA LEU A 194 0.02 6.59 -10.59
C LEU A 194 0.97 7.69 -11.08
N LYS A 195 0.53 8.62 -11.93
CA LYS A 195 1.34 9.77 -12.37
C LYS A 195 1.88 10.58 -11.19
N ASN A 196 1.07 10.77 -10.15
CA ASN A 196 1.42 11.60 -8.99
C ASN A 196 2.40 10.93 -8.01
N ILE A 197 2.60 9.62 -8.11
CA ILE A 197 3.51 8.87 -7.21
C ILE A 197 4.79 8.38 -7.91
N MET A 198 4.97 8.66 -9.20
CA MET A 198 6.19 8.31 -9.93
C MET A 198 7.34 9.30 -9.65
N PRO A 199 8.61 8.84 -9.72
CA PRO A 199 9.04 7.44 -9.84
C PRO A 199 8.86 6.67 -8.54
N THR A 200 8.64 5.35 -8.61
CA THR A 200 8.55 4.54 -7.38
C THR A 200 9.93 4.27 -6.79
N ARG A 201 9.98 4.22 -5.45
CA ARG A 201 11.23 3.86 -4.74
C ARG A 201 11.53 2.37 -4.85
N ASN A 202 10.51 1.53 -4.70
CA ASN A 202 10.63 0.09 -4.65
C ASN A 202 10.05 -0.55 -5.93
N PRO A 203 10.62 -1.67 -6.39
CA PRO A 203 10.01 -2.48 -7.44
C PRO A 203 8.63 -3.01 -7.04
N VAL A 204 7.80 -3.29 -8.03
CA VAL A 204 6.56 -4.07 -7.91
C VAL A 204 6.79 -5.50 -8.36
N ASP A 205 6.01 -6.43 -7.79
CA ASP A 205 6.05 -7.83 -8.18
C ASP A 205 5.25 -8.06 -9.47
N ILE A 206 5.75 -8.91 -10.37
CA ILE A 206 5.04 -9.43 -11.54
C ILE A 206 4.68 -10.88 -11.28
N MET A 207 3.45 -11.26 -11.63
CA MET A 207 2.82 -12.50 -11.18
C MET A 207 2.13 -13.29 -12.29
N ILE A 208 2.00 -14.61 -12.11
CA ILE A 208 1.34 -15.56 -13.05
C ILE A 208 -0.03 -16.09 -12.57
N GLU A 209 -0.72 -15.34 -11.71
CA GLU A 209 -2.06 -15.72 -11.18
C GLU A 209 -3.15 -15.84 -12.25
#